data_AF-A0A376L826-F1
#
_entry.id   AF-A0A376L826-F1
#
_cell.length_a   1.000
_cell.length_b   1.000
_cell.length_c   1.000
_cell.angle_alpha   90.00
_cell.angle_beta   90.00
_cell.angle_gamma   90.00
#
_symmetry.space_group_name_H-M   'P 1'
#
loop_
_entity.id
_entity.type
_entity.pdbx_description
1 polymer ?
#
loop_
_entity_poly.entity_id
_entity_poly.type
_entity_poly.pdbx_seq_one_letter_code
_entity_poly.pdbx_strand_id
1 'polypeptide(L)' 'MLRWLKAPLVMVVDHQRTAIMENAHLVLSAASFAESDGTVINNEGRANVSSRFTIRLITTAKLSCWKAGVGYTRCTAPC' A
#
# COMPACT_ATOMS: atom_id res chain seq x y z
N MET A 1 27.23 -7.31 -10.67
CA MET A 1 27.09 -8.75 -10.36
C MET A 1 26.27 -8.89 -9.08
N LEU A 2 24.98 -9.24 -9.18
CA LEU A 2 24.08 -9.30 -8.02
C LEU A 2 24.36 -10.56 -7.19
N ARG A 3 24.97 -10.38 -6.02
CA ARG A 3 25.42 -11.45 -5.09
C ARG A 3 24.28 -12.37 -4.61
N TRP A 4 23.04 -11.92 -4.70
CA TRP A 4 21.84 -12.59 -4.22
C TRP A 4 21.39 -13.80 -5.05
N LEU A 5 21.90 -13.96 -6.28
CA LEU A 5 21.58 -15.10 -7.15
C LEU A 5 22.05 -16.46 -6.60
N LYS A 6 22.88 -16.47 -5.56
CA LYS A 6 23.39 -17.70 -4.92
C LYS A 6 22.56 -18.14 -3.70
N ALA A 7 21.55 -17.36 -3.31
CA ALA A 7 20.69 -17.72 -2.20
C ALA A 7 19.70 -18.83 -2.60
N PRO A 8 19.44 -19.81 -1.72
CA PRO A 8 18.56 -20.94 -2.01
C PRO A 8 17.08 -20.54 -2.15
N LEU A 9 16.69 -19.42 -1.55
CA LEU A 9 15.34 -18.86 -1.65
C LEU A 9 15.46 -17.33 -1.69
N VAL A 10 14.83 -16.71 -2.70
CA VAL A 10 14.78 -15.26 -2.87
C VAL A 10 13.33 -14.82 -2.82
N MET A 11 13.01 -14.00 -1.82
CA MET A 11 11.69 -13.41 -1.60
C MET A 11 11.77 -11.90 -1.84
N VAL A 12 10.85 -11.38 -2.63
CA VAL A 12 10.78 -9.95 -2.96
C VAL A 12 9.49 -9.38 -2.40
N VAL A 13 9.63 -8.31 -1.64
CA VAL A 13 8.52 -7.54 -1.07
C VAL A 13 8.59 -6.16 -1.70
N ASP A 14 7.72 -5.89 -2.67
CA ASP A 14 7.75 -4.65 -3.44
C ASP A 14 6.31 -4.21 -3.78
N HIS A 15 6.15 -2.92 -3.99
CA HIS A 15 4.89 -2.29 -4.41
C HIS A 15 4.90 -1.98 -5.92
N GLN A 16 6.07 -2.01 -6.57
CA GLN A 16 6.23 -1.84 -8.02
C GLN A 16 6.90 -3.05 -8.66
N ARG A 17 6.74 -3.18 -9.98
CA ARG A 17 7.38 -4.27 -10.75
C ARG A 17 8.81 -3.90 -11.10
N THR A 18 9.77 -4.55 -10.46
CA THR A 18 11.21 -4.34 -10.68
C THR A 18 11.88 -5.58 -11.29
N ALA A 19 13.03 -5.40 -11.95
CA ALA A 19 13.78 -6.51 -12.59
C ALA A 19 14.23 -7.61 -11.60
N ILE A 20 14.19 -7.33 -10.29
CA ILE A 20 14.50 -8.31 -9.24
C ILE A 20 13.39 -9.36 -9.13
N MET A 21 12.15 -9.00 -9.47
CA MET A 21 11.00 -9.92 -9.42
C MET A 21 11.11 -11.09 -10.39
N GLU A 22 11.84 -10.93 -11.50
CA GLU A 22 12.03 -12.00 -12.50
C GLU A 22 12.86 -13.16 -11.97
N ASN A 23 13.71 -12.91 -10.96
CA ASN A 23 14.58 -13.91 -10.34
C ASN A 23 14.09 -14.33 -8.95
N ALA A 24 12.88 -13.91 -8.56
CA ALA A 24 12.30 -14.19 -7.25
C ALA A 24 11.47 -15.48 -7.27
N HIS A 25 11.52 -16.23 -6.18
CA HIS A 25 10.70 -17.44 -6.00
C HIS A 25 9.33 -17.10 -5.44
N LEU A 26 9.26 -16.03 -4.63
CA LEU A 26 8.03 -15.52 -4.04
C LEU A 26 8.04 -14.00 -4.12
N VAL A 27 6.93 -13.44 -4.58
CA VAL A 27 6.70 -12.00 -4.63
C VAL A 27 5.49 -11.67 -3.76
N LEU A 28 5.67 -10.77 -2.79
CA LEU A 28 4.57 -10.20 -2.02
C LEU A 28 4.39 -8.73 -2.35
N SER A 29 3.13 -8.32 -2.53
CA SER A 29 2.75 -6.92 -2.73
C SER A 29 2.88 -6.14 -1.42
N ALA A 30 3.72 -5.11 -1.42
CA ALA A 30 3.85 -4.16 -0.32
C ALA A 30 2.91 -2.95 -0.52
N ALA A 31 2.53 -2.28 0.58
CA ALA A 31 1.84 -1.00 0.51
C ALA A 31 2.80 0.10 0.05
N SER A 32 2.30 1.07 -0.72
CA SER A 32 3.09 2.25 -1.08
C SER A 32 3.29 3.18 0.13
N PHE A 33 4.23 4.13 0.01
CA PHE A 33 4.48 5.14 1.04
C PHE A 33 3.21 5.90 1.43
N ALA A 34 2.40 6.31 0.45
CA ALA A 34 1.16 7.02 0.69
C ALA A 34 0.07 6.14 1.33
N GLU A 35 0.11 4.82 1.15
CA GLU A 35 -0.89 3.90 1.68
C GLU A 35 -0.51 3.32 3.05
N SER A 36 0.67 3.67 3.57
CA SER A 36 1.21 3.12 4.80
C SER A 36 1.51 4.21 5.83
N ASP A 37 1.33 3.85 7.09
CA ASP A 37 1.76 4.64 8.22
C ASP A 37 3.20 4.24 8.56
N GLY A 38 4.13 5.20 8.63
CA GLY A 38 5.55 4.93 8.82
C GLY A 38 6.33 6.17 9.24
N THR A 39 7.58 5.99 9.67
CA THR A 39 8.50 7.12 9.94
C THR A 39 9.66 7.05 8.96
N VAL A 40 9.95 8.18 8.31
CA VAL A 40 11.08 8.31 7.39
C VAL A 40 12.03 9.39 7.88
N ILE A 41 13.33 9.12 7.78
CA ILE A 41 14.38 10.09 8.10
C ILE A 41 14.86 10.68 6.78
N ASN A 42 14.84 12.00 6.64
CA ASN A 42 15.39 12.66 5.46
C ASN A 42 16.93 12.76 5.54
N ASN A 43 17.58 13.13 4.43
CA ASN A 43 19.04 13.27 4.38
C ASN A 43 19.59 14.36 5.33
N GLU A 44 18.74 15.29 5.78
CA GLU A 44 19.08 16.32 6.76
C GLU A 44 18.92 15.82 8.21
N GLY A 45 18.56 14.55 8.42
CA GLY A 45 18.40 13.93 9.73
C GLY A 45 17.05 14.20 10.43
N ARG A 46 16.09 14.85 9.76
CA ARG A 46 14.75 15.08 10.31
C ARG A 46 13.86 13.86 10.13
N ALA A 47 13.19 13.49 11.21
CA ALA A 47 12.13 12.49 11.20
C ALA A 47 10.82 13.12 10.70
N ASN A 48 10.21 12.50 9.69
CA ASN A 48 8.90 12.83 9.17
C ASN A 48 8.01 11.60 9.26
N VAL A 49 6.73 11.81 9.60
CA VAL A 49 5.76 10.73 9.70
C VAL A 49 4.99 10.64 8.38
N SER A 50 5.05 9.48 7.74
CA SER A 50 4.09 9.10 6.72
C SER A 50 2.83 8.61 7.41
N SER A 51 1.70 9.18 7.05
CA SER A 51 0.39 8.67 7.45
C SER A 51 -0.32 8.14 6.21
N ARG A 52 -1.11 7.08 6.39
CA ARG A 52 -1.94 6.47 5.36
C ARG A 52 -2.88 7.52 4.75
N PHE A 53 -2.48 8.02 3.59
CA PHE A 53 -3.34 8.70 2.66
C PHE A 53 -4.22 7.64 2.00
N THR A 54 -5.32 7.32 2.68
CA THR A 54 -6.32 6.40 2.15
C THR A 54 -6.80 6.99 0.82
N ILE A 55 -6.48 6.34 -0.32
CA ILE A 55 -7.28 6.51 -1.54
C ILE A 55 -8.71 6.29 -1.09
N ARG A 56 -9.51 7.37 -1.06
CA ARG A 56 -10.86 7.37 -0.51
C ARG A 56 -11.84 6.64 -1.45
N LEU A 57 -11.45 5.48 -1.96
CA LEU A 57 -12.36 4.53 -2.55
C LEU A 57 -12.88 3.63 -1.41
N ILE A 58 -14.03 4.06 -0.86
CA ILE A 58 -15.02 3.20 -0.19
C ILE A 58 -14.84 2.93 1.32
N THR A 59 -14.43 3.88 2.16
CA THR A 59 -14.47 3.64 3.63
C THR A 59 -15.08 4.79 4.42
N THR A 60 -16.40 4.63 4.68
CA THR A 60 -17.16 4.88 5.94
C THR A 60 -18.62 5.19 5.61
N ALA A 61 -18.89 6.11 4.67
CA ALA A 61 -20.27 6.43 4.24
C ALA A 61 -20.92 5.31 3.41
N LYS A 62 -20.17 4.67 2.49
CA LYS A 62 -20.71 3.57 1.68
C LYS A 62 -20.92 2.27 2.47
N LEU A 63 -20.04 1.99 3.45
CA LEU A 63 -20.18 0.80 4.30
C LEU A 63 -21.34 0.94 5.29
N SER A 64 -21.58 2.14 5.82
CA SER A 64 -22.77 2.42 6.63
C SER A 64 -24.06 2.36 5.81
N CYS A 65 -24.06 2.90 4.58
CA CYS A 65 -25.16 2.79 3.62
C CYS A 65 -25.49 1.32 3.26
N TRP A 66 -24.46 0.50 3.02
CA TRP A 66 -24.60 -0.92 2.73
C TRP A 66 -25.08 -1.74 3.94
N LYS A 67 -24.53 -1.50 5.15
CA LYS A 67 -25.06 -2.11 6.39
C LYS A 67 -26.49 -1.68 6.71
N ALA A 68 -26.90 -0.49 6.29
CA ALA A 68 -28.26 0.02 6.44
C ALA A 68 -29.24 -0.47 5.35
N GLY A 69 -28.81 -1.34 4.43
CA GLY A 69 -29.67 -1.87 3.36
C GLY A 69 -30.09 -0.83 2.31
N VAL A 70 -29.44 0.34 2.29
CA VAL A 70 -29.75 1.41 1.35
C VAL A 70 -28.92 1.21 0.10
N GLY A 71 -29.58 0.92 -1.03
CA GLY A 71 -28.93 0.72 -2.32
C GLY A 71 -27.97 1.84 -2.70
N TYR A 72 -26.93 1.48 -3.44
CA TYR A 72 -25.76 2.30 -3.80
C TYR A 72 -26.08 3.67 -4.43
N THR A 73 -27.28 3.83 -5.00
CA THR A 73 -27.73 5.00 -5.77
C THR A 73 -28.31 6.13 -4.92
N ARG A 74 -28.53 5.94 -3.61
CA ARG A 74 -29.18 6.96 -2.75
C ARG A 74 -28.25 7.63 -1.73
N CYS A 75 -26.96 7.30 -1.76
CA CYS A 75 -25.97 7.92 -0.89
C CYS A 75 -25.34 9.16 -1.57
N THR A 76 -26.17 10.17 -1.81
CA THR A 76 -25.75 11.55 -2.10
C THR A 76 -26.04 12.41 -0.88
N ALA A 77 -25.07 12.53 0.02
CA ALA A 77 -25.06 13.61 1.01
C ALA A 77 -23.83 14.48 0.73
N PRO A 78 -23.98 15.81 0.70
CA PRO A 78 -22.92 16.74 0.35
C PRO A 78 -21.95 16.86 1.54
N CYS A 79 -20.66 16.77 1.27
CA CYS A 79 -19.61 17.38 2.08
C CYS A 79 -18.72 18.16 1.12
#